data_AF-A0A2V8YBJ2-F1
#
_entry.id   AF-A0A2V8YBJ2-F1
#
_cell.length_a   1.000
_cell.length_b   1.000
_cell.length_c   1.000
_cell.angle_alpha   90.00
_cell.angle_beta   90.00
_cell.angle_gamma   90.00
#
_symmetry.space_group_name_H-M   'P 1'
#
loop_
_entity.id
_entity.type
_entity.pdbx_description
1 polymer ?
#
loop_
_entity_poly.entity_id
_entity_poly.type
_entity_poly.pdbx_seq_one_letter_code
_entity_poly.pdbx_strand_id
1 'polypeptide(L)'
;MQDDTYFLSRPRPTTRFGVDGNWVGATQSNAYFYVSVDPGEHHICAAWQSFVGVYTGQTSAAAHFTADHGGTYFFTVRDHFVENHGPAGMTLSPVDVDEGQLLMSQFGFSTSQPKKN
;
A
#
# COMPACT_ATOMS: atom_id res chain seq x y z
N MET A 1 -3.10 -2.71 -0.36
CA MET A 1 -2.99 -2.78 -1.84
C MET A 1 -2.19 -1.58 -2.31
N GLN A 2 -1.49 -1.71 -3.43
CA GLN A 2 -0.87 -0.57 -4.11
C GLN A 2 -1.56 -0.36 -5.45
N ASP A 3 -1.96 0.88 -5.70
CA ASP A 3 -2.59 1.36 -6.93
C ASP A 3 -1.69 2.42 -7.55
N ASP A 4 -1.01 2.03 -8.64
CA ASP A 4 -0.07 2.86 -9.40
C ASP A 4 -0.70 3.33 -10.72
N THR A 5 -2.03 3.25 -10.85
CA THR A 5 -2.74 3.58 -12.09
C THR A 5 -2.44 5.00 -12.55
N TYR A 6 -2.22 5.92 -11.61
CA TYR A 6 -1.89 7.32 -11.86
C TYR A 6 -0.42 7.68 -11.63
N PHE A 7 0.48 6.69 -11.55
CA PHE A 7 1.91 6.90 -11.44
C PHE A 7 2.57 6.80 -12.83
N LEU A 8 2.84 7.95 -13.44
CA LEU A 8 3.27 8.03 -14.85
C LEU A 8 4.79 7.93 -15.05
N SER A 9 5.59 7.83 -13.99
CA SER A 9 7.05 7.67 -14.08
C SER A 9 7.49 6.20 -14.14
N ARG A 10 8.64 5.95 -14.79
CA ARG A 10 9.37 4.69 -14.73
C ARG A 10 10.75 4.93 -14.12
N PRO A 11 11.18 4.16 -13.10
CA PRO A 11 10.51 2.98 -12.53
C PRO A 11 9.35 3.34 -11.57
N ARG A 12 8.40 2.41 -11.41
CA ARG A 12 7.34 2.51 -10.39
C ARG A 12 7.92 2.22 -9.00
N PRO A 13 7.49 2.95 -7.96
CA PRO A 13 7.94 2.71 -6.60
C PRO A 13 7.59 1.29 -6.16
N THR A 14 8.43 0.72 -5.31
CA THR A 14 8.03 -0.42 -4.46
C THR A 14 7.51 0.16 -3.15
N THR A 15 6.30 -0.19 -2.74
CA THR A 15 5.71 0.28 -1.48
C THR A 15 5.73 -0.82 -0.44
N ARG A 16 6.36 -0.56 0.70
CA ARG A 16 6.33 -1.42 1.90
C ARG A 16 5.11 -1.08 2.74
N PHE A 17 4.63 -2.10 3.45
CA PHE A 17 3.48 -2.02 4.34
C PHE A 17 3.87 -2.60 5.70
N GLY A 18 3.50 -1.87 6.74
CA GLY A 18 3.71 -2.26 8.12
C GLY A 18 2.40 -2.32 8.90
N VAL A 19 2.36 -3.21 9.88
CA VAL A 19 1.27 -3.38 10.84
C VAL A 19 1.89 -3.43 12.23
N ASP A 20 1.37 -2.65 13.15
CA ASP A 20 1.80 -2.54 14.55
C ASP A 20 3.32 -2.36 14.71
N GLY A 21 3.88 -1.48 13.87
CA GLY A 21 5.30 -1.15 13.87
C GLY A 21 6.21 -2.16 13.17
N ASN A 22 5.69 -3.27 12.64
CA ASN A 22 6.46 -4.30 11.94
C ASN A 22 6.18 -4.29 10.43
N TRP A 23 7.23 -4.35 9.60
CA TRP A 23 7.07 -4.50 8.15
C TRP A 23 6.59 -5.91 7.82
N VAL A 24 5.42 -6.02 7.18
CA VAL A 24 4.78 -7.30 6.87
C VAL A 24 4.89 -7.69 5.41
N GLY A 25 5.19 -6.73 4.53
CA GLY A 25 5.37 -7.01 3.11
C GLY A 25 5.62 -5.77 2.27
N ALA A 26 5.75 -6.01 0.97
CA ALA A 26 5.87 -4.98 -0.03
C ALA A 26 5.13 -5.38 -1.30
N THR A 27 4.64 -4.38 -2.02
CA THR A 27 4.11 -4.52 -3.37
C THR A 27 4.86 -3.61 -4.32
N GLN A 28 4.68 -3.85 -5.60
CA GLN A 28 5.11 -2.96 -6.66
C GLN A 28 4.07 -3.07 -7.78
N SER A 29 3.69 -1.94 -8.39
CA SER A 29 2.57 -1.87 -9.34
C SER A 29 1.22 -2.23 -8.72
N ASN A 30 0.18 -2.26 -9.56
CA ASN A 30 -1.21 -2.64 -9.23
C ASN A 30 -1.28 -4.06 -8.65
N ALA A 31 -0.97 -4.18 -7.36
CA ALA A 31 -0.77 -5.44 -6.67
C ALA A 31 -1.28 -5.37 -5.23
N TYR A 32 -1.63 -6.54 -4.69
CA TYR A 32 -2.12 -6.67 -3.33
C TYR A 32 -1.53 -7.89 -2.62
N PHE A 33 -1.52 -7.83 -1.30
CA PHE A 33 -1.31 -8.98 -0.42
C PHE A 33 -2.24 -8.81 0.79
N TYR A 34 -2.42 -9.87 1.55
CA TYR A 34 -3.21 -9.84 2.78
C TYR A 34 -2.38 -10.38 3.95
N VAL A 35 -2.74 -9.95 5.15
CA VAL A 35 -2.19 -10.42 6.42
C VAL A 35 -3.33 -10.62 7.39
N SER A 36 -3.18 -11.55 8.32
CA SER A 36 -4.11 -11.75 9.42
C SER A 36 -3.68 -10.93 10.62
N VAL A 37 -4.64 -10.32 11.30
CA VAL A 37 -4.48 -9.60 12.57
C VAL A 37 -5.48 -10.14 13.58
N ASP A 38 -5.16 -10.02 14.85
CA ASP A 38 -6.10 -10.35 15.92
C ASP A 38 -7.24 -9.30 15.98
N PRO A 39 -8.37 -9.55 16.66
CA PRO A 39 -9.36 -8.51 16.91
C PRO A 39 -8.79 -7.45 17.88
N GLY A 40 -8.99 -6.17 17.57
CA GLY A 40 -8.44 -5.07 18.37
C GLY A 40 -8.05 -3.83 17.56
N GLU A 41 -7.44 -2.86 18.22
CA GLU A 41 -6.88 -1.68 17.55
C GLU A 41 -5.53 -2.02 16.91
N HIS A 42 -5.39 -1.69 15.64
CA HIS A 42 -4.18 -1.90 14.86
C HIS A 42 -3.75 -0.63 14.14
N HIS A 43 -2.43 -0.46 14.02
CA HIS A 43 -1.83 0.67 13.33
C HIS A 43 -1.15 0.20 12.06
N ILE A 44 -1.51 0.78 10.93
CA ILE A 44 -0.93 0.45 9.64
C ILE A 44 -0.10 1.61 9.11
N CYS A 45 0.99 1.28 8.44
CA CYS A 45 1.81 2.27 7.75
C CYS A 45 2.26 1.75 6.39
N ALA A 46 2.60 2.67 5.52
CA ALA A 46 3.25 2.38 4.26
C ALA A 46 4.42 3.34 4.03
N ALA A 47 5.39 2.91 3.22
CA ALA A 47 6.49 3.76 2.78
C ALA A 47 7.11 3.26 1.46
N TRP A 48 7.56 4.18 0.61
CA TRP A 48 8.34 3.83 -0.58
C TRP A 48 9.72 3.28 -0.19
N GLN A 49 10.06 2.13 -0.77
CA GLN A 49 11.33 1.44 -0.56
C GLN A 49 12.43 1.89 -1.53
N SER A 50 12.07 2.27 -2.75
CA SER A 50 13.01 2.54 -3.83
C SER A 50 12.97 4.01 -4.25
N PHE A 51 14.15 4.57 -4.53
CA PHE A 51 14.28 5.87 -5.19
C PHE A 51 13.66 5.80 -6.59
N VAL A 52 12.72 6.69 -6.89
CA VAL A 52 11.96 6.73 -8.15
C VAL A 52 12.51 7.75 -9.17
N GLY A 53 13.68 8.36 -8.92
CA GLY A 53 14.29 9.29 -9.88
C GLY A 53 13.56 10.62 -10.05
N VAL A 54 12.52 10.89 -9.24
CA VAL A 54 11.68 12.09 -9.31
C VAL A 54 11.72 12.87 -7.99
N TYR A 55 11.38 14.17 -8.03
CA TYR A 55 11.25 14.99 -6.83
C TYR A 55 10.13 14.43 -5.95
N THR A 56 10.49 13.89 -4.80
CA THR A 56 9.56 13.21 -3.88
C THR A 56 9.11 14.14 -2.76
N GLY A 57 7.82 14.14 -2.47
CA GLY A 57 7.21 14.78 -1.31
C GLY A 57 6.93 13.74 -0.23
N GLN A 58 5.64 13.51 0.05
CA GLN A 58 5.22 12.58 1.09
C GLN A 58 5.29 11.12 0.60
N THR A 59 6.32 10.41 1.04
CA THR A 59 6.62 9.02 0.64
C THR A 59 6.29 8.00 1.73
N SER A 60 5.64 8.46 2.80
CA SER A 60 5.16 7.64 3.91
C SER A 60 3.78 8.12 4.37
N ALA A 61 2.96 7.18 4.83
CA ALA A 61 1.60 7.42 5.27
C ALA A 61 1.22 6.38 6.33
N ALA A 62 0.38 6.75 7.28
CA ALA A 62 -0.07 5.89 8.35
C ALA A 62 -1.56 6.11 8.63
N ALA A 63 -2.21 5.06 9.09
CA ALA A 63 -3.60 5.05 9.51
C ALA A 63 -3.77 4.05 10.66
N HIS A 64 -4.91 4.08 11.32
CA HIS A 64 -5.27 3.09 12.33
C HIS A 64 -6.69 2.59 12.05
N PHE A 65 -6.99 1.40 12.55
CA PHE A 65 -8.32 0.82 12.45
C PHE A 65 -8.57 -0.14 13.61
N THR A 66 -9.83 -0.44 13.86
CA THR A 66 -10.24 -1.46 14.84
C THR A 66 -10.78 -2.66 14.07
N ALA A 67 -10.15 -3.81 14.28
CA ALA A 67 -10.53 -5.08 13.67
C ALA A 67 -11.55 -5.82 14.54
N ASP A 68 -12.69 -6.16 13.95
CA ASP A 68 -13.70 -7.04 14.53
C ASP A 68 -13.37 -8.51 14.24
N HIS A 69 -13.90 -9.41 15.06
CA HIS A 69 -13.70 -10.84 14.88
C HIS A 69 -14.29 -11.33 13.55
N GLY A 70 -13.43 -11.82 12.66
CA GLY A 70 -13.81 -12.29 11.31
C GLY A 70 -14.05 -11.17 10.28
N GLY A 71 -13.77 -9.91 10.64
CA GLY A 71 -13.85 -8.77 9.72
C GLY A 71 -12.75 -8.81 8.64
N THR A 72 -13.05 -8.25 7.47
CA THR A 72 -12.05 -8.02 6.41
C THR A 72 -11.99 -6.54 6.12
N TYR A 73 -10.79 -5.97 6.17
CA TYR A 73 -10.55 -4.54 6.00
C TYR A 73 -9.58 -4.33 4.86
N PHE A 74 -9.92 -3.40 3.97
CA PHE A 74 -9.10 -3.09 2.81
C PHE A 74 -8.48 -1.70 2.95
N PHE A 75 -7.21 -1.62 2.59
CA PHE A 75 -6.45 -0.39 2.54
C PHE A 75 -5.70 -0.32 1.23
N THR A 76 -5.72 0.85 0.61
CA THR A 76 -4.99 1.10 -0.64
C THR A 76 -4.02 2.25 -0.44
N VAL A 77 -2.80 2.05 -0.92
CA VAL A 77 -1.83 3.11 -1.16
C VAL A 77 -1.99 3.51 -2.62
N ARG A 78 -2.38 4.76 -2.85
CA ARG A 78 -2.43 5.36 -4.17
C ARG A 78 -1.18 6.20 -4.36
N ASP A 79 -0.32 5.77 -5.28
CA ASP A 79 0.89 6.49 -5.65
C ASP A 79 0.52 7.52 -6.73
N HIS A 80 0.81 8.80 -6.48
CA HIS A 80 0.49 9.89 -7.39
C HIS A 80 1.76 10.57 -7.88
N PHE A 81 1.92 10.63 -9.20
CA PHE A 81 2.91 11.45 -9.85
C PHE A 81 2.41 11.88 -11.23
N VAL A 82 2.26 13.20 -11.40
CA VAL A 82 1.96 13.83 -12.68
C VAL A 82 3.11 14.77 -13.01
N GLU A 83 3.72 14.56 -14.18
CA GLU A 83 4.84 15.39 -14.66
C GLU A 83 4.44 16.87 -14.66
N ASN A 84 5.27 17.74 -14.07
CA ASN A 84 5.04 19.18 -13.91
C ASN A 84 3.91 19.63 -12.96
N HIS A 85 3.31 18.73 -12.16
CA HIS A 85 2.19 19.06 -11.24
C HIS A 85 2.51 18.91 -9.74
N GLY A 86 3.80 18.90 -9.37
CA GLY A 86 4.25 18.89 -7.97
C GLY A 86 5.06 17.65 -7.59
N PRO A 87 5.42 17.52 -6.30
CA PRO A 87 6.19 16.37 -5.82
C PRO A 87 5.42 15.07 -5.97
N ALA A 88 6.12 14.00 -6.33
CA ALA A 88 5.59 12.64 -6.26
C ALA A 88 5.26 12.28 -4.81
N GLY A 89 4.12 11.65 -4.58
CA GLY A 89 3.73 11.24 -3.24
C GLY A 89 2.80 10.05 -3.23
N MET A 90 2.37 9.68 -2.03
CA MET A 90 1.45 8.60 -1.85
C MET A 90 0.39 8.92 -0.80
N THR A 91 -0.75 8.25 -0.89
CA THR A 91 -1.85 8.38 0.07
C THR A 91 -2.33 7.01 0.48
N LEU A 92 -2.36 6.75 1.79
CA LEU A 92 -2.96 5.55 2.37
C LEU A 92 -4.39 5.86 2.77
N SER A 93 -5.35 5.04 2.32
CA SER A 93 -6.77 5.22 2.66
C SER A 93 -7.47 3.88 2.86
N PRO A 94 -8.44 3.81 3.79
CA PRO A 94 -9.36 2.68 3.84
C PRO A 94 -10.20 2.64 2.57
N VAL A 95 -10.61 1.44 2.19
CA VAL A 95 -11.45 1.20 1.02
C VAL A 95 -12.66 0.40 1.47
N ASP A 96 -13.81 0.70 0.87
CA ASP A 96 -15.03 -0.07 1.08
C ASP A 96 -14.81 -1.56 0.73
N VAL A 97 -15.55 -2.46 1.38
CA VAL A 97 -15.39 -3.90 1.18
C VAL A 97 -15.65 -4.31 -0.27
N ASP A 98 -16.67 -3.73 -0.91
CA ASP A 98 -17.04 -4.06 -2.29
C ASP A 98 -16.01 -3.49 -3.28
N GLU A 99 -15.52 -2.26 -3.05
CA GLU A 99 -14.45 -1.66 -3.85
C GLU A 99 -13.13 -2.45 -3.67
N GLY A 100 -12.82 -2.89 -2.46
CA GLY A 100 -11.64 -3.72 -2.18
C GLY A 100 -11.67 -5.05 -2.94
N GLN A 101 -12.82 -5.75 -2.92
CA GLN A 101 -13.01 -6.98 -3.68
C GLN A 101 -12.89 -6.76 -5.19
N LEU A 102 -13.46 -5.67 -5.71
CA LEU A 102 -13.32 -5.29 -7.10
C LEU A 102 -11.85 -5.05 -7.48
N LEU A 103 -11.10 -4.31 -6.66
CA LEU A 103 -9.67 -4.05 -6.90
C LEU A 103 -8.83 -5.34 -6.89
N MET A 104 -9.11 -6.27 -5.97
CA MET A 104 -8.43 -7.58 -5.95
C MET A 104 -8.64 -8.38 -7.23
N SER A 105 -9.80 -8.25 -7.89
CA SER A 105 -10.05 -8.91 -9.17
C SER A 105 -9.22 -8.34 -10.32
N GLN A 106 -8.74 -7.10 -10.19
CA GLN A 106 -7.97 -6.39 -11.20
C GLN A 106 -6.46 -6.44 -10.94
N PHE A 107 -6.06 -6.53 -9.67
CA PHE A 107 -4.67 -6.42 -9.24
C PHE A 107 -4.00 -7.78 -9.16
N GLY A 108 -2.68 -7.80 -9.39
CA GLY A 108 -1.89 -9.00 -9.23
C GLY A 108 -1.74 -9.39 -7.75
N PHE A 109 -1.96 -10.65 -7.41
CA PHE A 109 -1.62 -11.14 -6.08
C PHE A 109 -0.10 -11.20 -5.91
N SER A 110 0.41 -10.52 -4.88
CA SER A 110 1.80 -10.52 -4.48
C SER A 110 1.98 -11.35 -3.21
N THR A 111 2.89 -12.31 -3.24
CA THR A 111 3.28 -13.03 -2.02
C THR A 111 4.41 -12.27 -1.34
N SER A 112 4.16 -11.74 -0.14
CA SER A 112 5.22 -11.26 0.75
C SER A 112 6.12 -12.46 1.11
N GLN A 113 7.37 -12.44 0.65
CA GLN A 113 8.36 -13.45 1.03
C GLN A 113 9.29 -12.88 2.11
N PRO A 114 9.47 -13.58 3.25
CA PRO A 114 10.54 -13.25 4.16
C PRO A 114 11.86 -13.29 3.40
N LYS A 115 12.75 -12.31 3.63
CA LYS A 115 14.07 -12.32 3.03
C LYS A 115 14.78 -13.63 3.44
N LYS A 116 15.08 -14.50 2.49
CA LYS A 116 15.94 -15.67 2.74
C LYS A 116 17.33 -15.14 3.13
N ASN A 117 17.77 -15.49 4.33
CA ASN A 117 19.16 -15.34 4.76
C ASN A 117 20.03 -16.42 4.14
#